data_AF-A0A930ZDT2-F1
#
_entry.id   AF-A0A930ZDT2-F1
#
_cell.length_a   1.000
_cell.length_b   1.000
_cell.length_c   1.000
_cell.angle_alpha   90.00
_cell.angle_beta   90.00
_cell.angle_gamma   90.00
#
_symmetry.space_group_name_H-M   'P 1'
#
loop_
_entity.id
_entity.type
_entity.pdbx_description
1 polymer ?
#
loop_
_entity_poly.entity_id
_entity_poly.type
_entity_poly.pdbx_seq_one_letter_code
_entity_poly.pdbx_strand_id
1 'polypeptide(L)' 'MHSDLAVGNRFPDLTLPDHQQRLIRLSELASGFPLILSFYRGYW' A
#
# COMPACT_ATOMS: atom_id res chain seq x y z
N MET A 1 -11.68 8.21 10.99
CA MET A 1 -10.47 8.08 10.16
C MET A 1 -9.30 7.84 11.10
N HIS A 2 -8.37 6.96 10.75
CA HIS A 2 -7.16 6.77 11.54
C HIS A 2 -6.35 8.09 11.49
N SER A 3 -6.00 8.66 12.65
CA SER A 3 -5.31 9.96 12.75
C SER A 3 -4.03 10.04 11.92
N ASP A 4 -3.40 8.90 11.73
CA ASP A 4 -2.08 8.80 11.13
C ASP A 4 -2.14 8.86 9.59
N LEU A 5 -3.33 8.62 9.01
CA LEU A 5 -3.60 8.70 7.58
C LEU A 5 -4.15 10.08 7.21
N ALA A 6 -3.29 11.10 7.32
CA ALA A 6 -3.60 12.49 6.96
C ALA A 6 -2.71 12.96 5.80
N VAL A 7 -3.15 14.00 5.07
CA VAL A 7 -2.37 14.60 3.98
C VAL A 7 -1.03 15.11 4.52
N GLY A 8 0.05 14.79 3.81
CA GLY A 8 1.42 15.16 4.19
C GLY A 8 2.10 14.15 5.12
N ASN A 9 1.35 13.26 5.79
CA ASN A 9 1.95 12.19 6.57
C ASN A 9 2.52 11.10 5.65
N ARG A 10 3.58 10.44 6.14
CA ARG A 10 4.14 9.27 5.48
C ARG A 10 3.18 8.10 5.64
N PHE A 11 2.74 7.53 4.53
CA PHE A 11 1.97 6.28 4.55
C PHE A 11 2.86 5.12 5.06
N PRO A 12 2.34 4.23 5.92
CA PRO A 12 3.13 3.11 6.46
C PRO A 12 3.59 2.16 5.34
N ASP A 13 4.82 1.65 5.46
CA ASP A 13 5.37 0.68 4.51
C ASP A 13 4.85 -0.73 4.82
N LEU A 14 3.65 -1.03 4.33
CA LEU A 14 2.96 -2.30 4.56
C LEU A 14 3.62 -3.44 3.77
N THR A 15 3.61 -4.64 4.35
CA THR A 15 3.94 -5.88 3.65
C THR A 15 2.65 -6.65 3.40
N LEU A 16 2.30 -6.87 2.14
CA LEU A 16 1.06 -7.55 1.73
C LEU A 16 1.38 -8.61 0.66
N PRO A 17 0.59 -9.69 0.58
CA PRO A 17 0.71 -10.63 -0.54
C PRO A 17 0.27 -9.98 -1.85
N ASP A 18 1.02 -10.20 -2.92
CA ASP A 18 0.63 -9.85 -4.28
C ASP A 18 -0.38 -10.85 -4.86
N HIS A 19 -0.76 -10.65 -6.12
CA HIS A 19 -1.65 -11.57 -6.85
C HIS A 19 -1.10 -13.00 -7.01
N GLN A 20 0.19 -13.22 -6.76
CA GLN A 20 0.87 -14.52 -6.79
C GLN A 20 1.14 -15.05 -5.37
N GLN A 21 0.55 -14.46 -4.33
CA GLN A 21 0.76 -14.80 -2.92
C GLN A 21 2.20 -14.53 -2.41
N ARG A 22 2.98 -13.73 -3.13
CA ARG A 22 4.32 -13.32 -2.70
C ARG A 22 4.20 -12.11 -1.78
N LEU A 23 4.80 -12.18 -0.61
CA LEU A 23 4.88 -11.02 0.29
C LEU A 23 5.79 -9.96 -0.34
N ILE A 24 5.24 -8.77 -0.56
CA ILE A 24 5.95 -7.62 -1.10
C ILE A 24 5.73 -6.39 -0.22
N ARG A 25 6.75 -5.56 -0.06
CA ARG A 25 6.65 -4.25 0.60
C ARG A 25 6.15 -3.19 -0.37
N LEU A 26 5.34 -2.25 0.13
CA LEU A 26 4.86 -1.13 -0.69
C LEU A 26 6.00 -0.29 -1.27
N SER A 27 7.05 -0.04 -0.49
CA SER A 27 8.24 0.68 -0.94
C SER A 27 9.01 -0.04 -2.06
N GLU A 28 9.08 -1.36 -1.98
CA GLU A 28 9.68 -2.21 -3.02
C GLU A 28 8.84 -2.17 -4.30
N LEU A 29 7.51 -2.28 -4.18
CA LEU A 29 6.58 -2.19 -5.30
C LEU A 29 6.65 -0.81 -6.00
N ALA A 30 6.77 0.27 -5.22
CA ALA A 30 6.90 1.63 -5.75
C ALA A 30 8.22 1.85 -6.49
N SER A 31 9.29 1.14 -6.12
CA SER A 31 10.62 1.24 -6.74
C SER A 31 11.15 2.68 -6.87
N GLY A 32 10.84 3.54 -5.88
CA GLY A 32 11.23 4.96 -5.88
C GLY A 32 10.33 5.89 -6.71
N PHE A 33 9.28 5.38 -7.34
CA PHE A 33 8.31 6.17 -8.11
C PHE A 33 7.07 6.52 -7.27
N PRO A 34 6.30 7.56 -7.68
CA PRO A 34 5.00 7.83 -7.07
C PRO A 34 4.06 6.62 -7.18
N LEU A 35 3.35 6.31 -6.09
CA LEU A 35 2.43 5.17 -5.99
C LEU A 35 1.04 5.65 -5.61
N ILE A 36 0.01 5.11 -6.27
CA ILE A 36 -1.40 5.27 -5.89
C ILE A 36 -1.87 3.96 -5.26
N LEU A 37 -2.44 4.05 -4.05
CA LEU A 37 -3.03 2.91 -3.35
C LEU A 37 -4.55 3.03 -3.36
N SER A 38 -5.23 1.99 -3.88
CA SER A 38 -6.68 1.90 -3.88
C SER A 38 -7.12 0.61 -3.19
N PHE A 39 -7.98 0.74 -2.19
CA PHE A 39 -8.50 -0.38 -1.40
C PHE A 39 -9.92 -0.69 -1.82
N TYR A 40 -10.21 -1.97 -2.08
CA TYR A 40 -11.53 -2.48 -2.40
C TYR A 40 -11.89 -3.56 -1.37
N ARG A 41 -13.19 -3.73 -1.06
CA ARG A 41 -13.64 -4.72 -0.06
C ARG A 41 -13.51 -6.18 -0.50
N GLY A 42 -13.27 -6.42 -1.78
CA GLY A 42 -13.15 -7.77 -2.33
C GLY A 42 -13.42 -7.79 -3.82
N TYR A 43 -13.08 -8.91 -4.44
CA TYR A 43 -13.45 -9.27 -5.80
C TYR A 43 -14.85 -9.94 -5.76
N TRP A 44 -15.66 -9.78 -6.81
CA TRP A 44 -16.98 -10.42 -6.91
C TRP A 44 -16.87 -11.93 -7.14
#